data_AF-A0A961CHG1-F1
#
_entry.id   AF-A0A961CHG1-F1
#
_cell.length_a   1.000
_cell.length_b   1.000
_cell.length_c   1.000
_cell.angle_alpha   90.00
_cell.angle_beta   90.00
_cell.angle_gamma   90.00
#
_symmetry.space_group_name_H-M   'P 1'
#
loop_
_entity.id
_entity.type
_entity.pdbx_description
1 polymer ?
#
loop_
_entity_poly.entity_id
_entity_poly.type
_entity_poly.pdbx_seq_one_letter_code
_entity_poly.pdbx_strand_id
1 'polypeptide(L)' 'MQRLTGLDATFLYMETPTSPMHVASLMVLDPSTAP' A
#
# COMPACT_ATOMS: atom_id res chain seq x y z
N MET A 1 -6.88 20.38 5.04
CA MET A 1 -6.39 19.01 5.34
C MET A 1 -7.59 18.11 5.57
N GLN A 2 -7.67 16.96 4.91
CA GLN A 2 -8.74 15.98 5.09
C GLN A 2 -8.44 15.10 6.31
N ARG A 3 -9.46 14.80 7.13
CA ARG A 3 -9.29 13.89 8.29
C ARG A 3 -9.13 12.45 7.80
N LEU A 4 -8.26 11.71 8.49
CA LEU A 4 -8.05 10.29 8.25
C LEU A 4 -9.32 9.51 8.65
N THR A 5 -9.71 8.53 7.84
CA THR A 5 -10.84 7.66 8.19
C THR A 5 -10.42 6.68 9.27
N GLY A 6 -11.40 6.06 9.95
CA GLY A 6 -11.11 5.09 11.00
C GLY A 6 -10.28 3.90 10.48
N LEU A 7 -10.60 3.40 9.28
CA LEU A 7 -9.86 2.32 8.65
C LEU A 7 -8.42 2.74 8.38
N ASP A 8 -8.19 3.87 7.71
CA ASP A 8 -6.83 4.31 7.39
C ASP A 8 -5.99 4.56 8.66
N ALA A 9 -6.62 5.04 9.75
CA ALA A 9 -5.96 5.22 11.04
C ALA A 9 -5.54 3.89 11.68
N THR A 10 -6.28 2.79 11.45
CA THR A 10 -5.93 1.48 12.00
C THR A 10 -4.63 0.92 11.43
N PHE A 11 -4.31 1.22 10.17
CA PHE A 11 -3.06 0.77 9.53
C PHE A 11 -1.84 1.37 10.23
N LEU A 12 -1.88 2.67 10.54
CA LEU A 12 -0.82 3.34 11.28
C LEU A 12 -0.74 2.84 12.72
N TYR A 13 -1.88 2.59 13.37
CA TYR A 13 -1.92 2.14 14.77
C TYR A 13 -1.33 0.74 14.96
N MET A 14 -1.52 -0.16 13.99
CA MET A 14 -1.08 -1.57 14.09
C MET A 14 0.29 -1.85 13.46
N GLU A 15 0.94 -0.87 12.84
CA GLU A 15 2.24 -1.05 12.21
C GLU A 15 3.35 -1.32 13.24
N THR A 16 4.21 -2.29 12.95
CA THR A 16 5.43 -2.57 13.72
C THR A 16 6.61 -2.83 12.78
N PRO A 17 7.88 -2.79 13.25
CA PRO A 17 9.03 -3.11 12.40
C PRO A 17 8.97 -4.50 11.75
N THR A 18 8.26 -5.46 12.38
CA THR A 18 8.10 -6.83 11.88
C THR A 18 6.79 -7.05 11.10
N SER A 19 5.89 -6.07 11.08
CA SER A 19 4.58 -6.14 10.40
C SER A 19 4.26 -4.79 9.75
N PRO A 20 4.89 -4.46 8.60
CA PRO A 20 4.61 -3.23 7.89
C PRO A 20 3.20 -3.27 7.27
N MET A 21 2.50 -2.14 7.34
CA MET A 21 1.12 -2.01 6.83
C MET A 21 1.04 -1.31 5.47
N HIS A 22 2.19 -1.10 4.82
CA HIS A 22 2.28 -0.55 3.47
C HIS A 22 1.94 -1.60 2.40
N VAL A 23 1.29 -1.17 1.31
CA VAL A 23 0.99 -2.04 0.18
C VAL A 23 2.09 -1.99 -0.87
N ALA A 24 2.29 -3.11 -1.56
CA ALA A 24 3.15 -3.19 -2.73
C ALA A 24 2.43 -3.99 -3.82
N SER A 25 2.79 -3.73 -5.07
CA SER A 25 2.28 -4.46 -6.23
C SER A 25 3.41 -5.23 -6.90
N LEU A 26 3.13 -6.46 -7.30
CA LEU A 26 3.94 -7.19 -8.28
C LEU A 26 3.16 -7.21 -9.59
N MET A 27 3.83 -6.87 -10.70
CA MET A 27 3.20 -6.79 -12.01
C MET A 27 4.01 -7.59 -13.03
N VAL A 28 3.31 -8.25 -13.95
CA VAL A 28 3.90 -8.84 -15.16
C VAL A 28 3.80 -7.83 -16.28
N LEU A 29 4.94 -7.47 -16.88
CA LEU A 29 5.01 -6.56 -18.00
C LEU A 29 5.33 -7.36 -19.26
N ASP A 30 4.52 -7.20 -20.31
CA ASP A 30 4.74 -7.81 -21.62
C ASP A 30 5.40 -6.80 -22.58
N PRO A 31 6.69 -6.97 -22.93
CA PRO A 31 7.40 -6.06 -23.82
C PRO A 31 6.83 -5.99 -25.23
N SER A 32 6.06 -6.99 -25.69
CA SER A 32 5.45 -6.99 -27.03
C SER A 32 4.31 -5.98 -27.18
N THR A 33 3.79 -5.48 -26.05
CA THR A 33 2.73 -4.46 -25.98
C THR A 33 3.26 -3.06 -25.68
N ALA A 34 4.59 -2.89 -25.62
CA ALA A 34 5.21 -1.59 -25.43
C ALA A 34 5.01 -0.69 -26.68
N PRO A 35 4.73 0.61 -26.51
CA PRO A 35 4.52 1.57 -27.61
C PRO A 35 5.79 1.86 -28.42
#